data_AF-A0A6S5JV08-F1
#
_entry.id   AF-A0A6S5JV08-F1
#
_cell.length_a   1.000
_cell.length_b   1.000
_cell.length_c   1.000
_cell.angle_alpha   90.00
_cell.angle_beta   90.00
_cell.angle_gamma   90.00
#
_symmetry.space_group_name_H-M   'P 1'
#
loop_
_entity.id
_entity.type
_entity.pdbx_description
1 polymer ?
#
loop_
_entity_poly.entity_id
_entity_poly.type
_entity_poly.pdbx_seq_one_letter_code
_entity_poly.pdbx_strand_id
1 'polypeptide(L)'
;MSNRITQIDTATGEEVGSFVAVIRPKQKSAFERHFTMNQDALKILAKTLTGEQFKVLMMLLADLDYENYIQIAQADIADALGMQKTNVSRSVKALIDLSVILQGPKVGRSYSYRLNPQFGWKGTVSNHKKALKNGLSVIQGGRT
;
A
#
# COMPACT_ATOMS: atom_id res chain seq x y z
N MET A 1 19.43 38.24 -11.09
CA MET A 1 18.52 38.99 -11.98
C MET A 1 17.35 38.08 -12.32
N SER A 2 16.11 38.57 -12.26
CA SER A 2 14.91 37.77 -12.57
C SER A 2 14.55 37.98 -14.04
N ASN A 3 14.63 36.92 -14.85
CA ASN A 3 14.17 36.96 -16.24
C ASN A 3 12.64 36.90 -16.26
N ARG A 4 11.99 37.97 -16.70
CA ARG A 4 10.55 37.98 -16.97
C ARG A 4 10.29 37.41 -18.36
N ILE A 5 9.43 36.40 -18.45
CA ILE A 5 9.01 35.78 -19.70
C ILE A 5 7.58 36.25 -19.96
N THR A 6 7.39 37.04 -21.01
CA THR A 6 6.08 37.54 -21.46
C THR A 6 5.70 36.87 -22.78
N GLN A 7 4.43 36.56 -22.97
CA GLN A 7 3.90 36.02 -24.22
C GLN A 7 3.28 37.15 -25.04
N ILE A 8 3.66 37.27 -26.31
CA ILE A 8 3.20 38.32 -27.22
C ILE A 8 2.40 37.66 -28.34
N ASP A 9 1.22 38.21 -28.65
CA ASP A 9 0.46 37.82 -29.84
C ASP A 9 1.22 38.28 -31.09
N THR A 10 1.58 37.33 -31.96
CA THR A 10 2.42 37.59 -33.13
C THR A 10 1.68 38.33 -34.24
N ALA A 11 0.35 38.42 -34.20
CA ALA A 11 -0.47 39.12 -35.17
C ALA A 11 -0.78 40.58 -34.76
N THR A 12 -0.96 40.85 -33.47
CA THR A 12 -1.33 42.19 -32.97
C THR A 12 -0.21 42.91 -32.24
N GLY A 13 0.83 42.19 -31.80
CA GLY A 13 1.92 42.74 -30.99
C GLY A 13 1.52 43.08 -29.55
N GLU A 14 0.31 42.72 -29.13
CA GLU A 14 -0.18 42.97 -27.77
C GLU A 14 0.35 41.93 -26.77
N GLU A 15 0.64 42.37 -25.55
CA GLU A 15 0.96 41.46 -24.44
C GLU A 15 -0.30 40.73 -24.00
N VAL A 16 -0.34 39.42 -24.26
CA VAL A 16 -1.40 38.56 -23.75
C VAL A 16 -0.99 38.15 -22.33
N GLY A 17 -1.88 38.37 -21.35
CA GLY A 17 -1.62 38.00 -19.96
C GLY A 17 -1.13 36.56 -19.85
N SER A 18 0.17 36.38 -19.58
CA SER A 18 0.79 35.07 -19.59
C SER A 18 0.66 34.41 -18.22
N PHE A 19 0.23 33.15 -18.19
CA PHE A 19 0.46 32.28 -17.05
C PHE A 19 1.57 31.30 -17.43
N VAL A 20 2.66 31.29 -16.67
CA VAL A 20 3.71 30.29 -16.86
C VAL A 20 3.24 29.00 -16.20
N ALA A 21 2.76 28.04 -17.01
CA ALA A 21 2.46 26.69 -16.53
C ALA A 21 3.78 25.97 -16.19
N VAL A 22 4.19 26.01 -14.93
CA VAL A 22 5.35 25.24 -14.46
C VAL A 22 4.93 23.78 -14.31
N ILE A 23 5.20 22.96 -15.33
CA ILE A 23 5.04 21.51 -15.24
C ILE A 23 6.18 20.95 -14.40
N ARG A 24 5.97 20.84 -13.09
CA ARG A 24 6.88 20.09 -12.21
C ARG A 24 6.73 18.61 -12.54
N PRO A 25 7.82 17.89 -12.88
CA PRO A 25 7.73 16.45 -13.00
C PRO A 25 7.22 15.86 -11.68
N LYS A 26 6.38 14.83 -11.76
CA LYS A 26 5.88 14.13 -10.57
C LYS A 26 7.07 13.72 -9.70
N GLN A 27 7.09 14.22 -8.47
CA GLN A 27 8.11 13.87 -7.50
C GLN A 27 8.04 12.36 -7.26
N LYS A 28 9.13 11.67 -7.57
CA LYS A 28 9.28 10.26 -7.22
C LYS A 28 9.79 10.18 -5.79
N SER A 29 9.31 9.18 -5.05
CA SER A 29 9.86 8.90 -3.73
C SER A 29 11.35 8.58 -3.85
N ALA A 30 12.16 9.08 -2.91
CA ALA A 30 13.58 8.73 -2.81
C ALA A 30 13.80 7.32 -2.20
N PHE A 31 12.78 6.73 -1.59
CA PHE A 31 12.85 5.38 -1.06
C PHE A 31 12.76 4.34 -2.18
N GLU A 32 13.73 3.43 -2.23
CA GLU A 32 13.75 2.31 -3.19
C GLU A 32 12.55 1.38 -3.01
N ARG A 33 12.27 0.98 -1.76
CA ARG A 33 11.13 0.14 -1.37
C ARG A 33 10.20 0.94 -0.48
N HIS A 34 9.05 1.34 -1.02
CA HIS A 34 8.03 2.05 -0.25
C HIS A 34 6.63 1.60 -0.67
N PHE A 35 5.64 2.06 0.11
CA PHE A 35 4.22 1.97 -0.16
C PHE A 35 3.52 3.16 0.52
N THR A 36 2.27 3.42 0.19
CA THR A 36 1.46 4.47 0.81
C THR A 36 0.55 3.86 1.87
N MET A 37 0.43 4.49 3.04
CA MET A 37 -0.42 4.02 4.13
C MET A 37 -1.55 5.01 4.40
N ASN A 38 -2.74 4.50 4.70
CA ASN A 38 -3.87 5.30 5.16
C ASN A 38 -3.67 5.68 6.64
N GLN A 39 -3.67 6.99 6.93
CA GLN A 39 -3.42 7.49 8.28
C GLN A 39 -4.53 7.13 9.28
N ASP A 40 -5.78 7.03 8.84
CA ASP A 40 -6.88 6.62 9.72
C ASP A 40 -6.80 5.12 10.02
N ALA A 41 -6.35 4.33 9.05
CA ALA A 41 -6.06 2.92 9.27
C ALA A 41 -4.95 2.73 10.34
N LEU A 42 -3.91 3.57 10.34
CA LEU A 42 -2.88 3.54 11.39
C LEU A 42 -3.46 3.77 12.79
N LYS A 43 -4.40 4.71 12.93
CA LYS A 43 -5.08 4.96 14.23
C LYS A 43 -5.89 3.75 14.69
N ILE A 44 -6.55 3.05 13.77
CA ILE A 44 -7.32 1.83 14.07
C ILE A 44 -6.38 0.71 14.52
N LEU A 45 -5.29 0.49 13.78
CA LEU A 45 -4.29 -0.54 14.10
C LEU A 45 -3.68 -0.30 15.47
N ALA A 46 -3.32 0.95 15.79
CA ALA A 46 -2.73 1.32 17.08
C ALA A 46 -3.63 1.02 18.29
N LYS A 47 -4.95 1.07 18.12
CA LYS A 47 -5.93 0.78 19.19
C LYS A 47 -6.28 -0.70 19.32
N THR A 48 -6.17 -1.44 18.21
CA THR A 48 -6.75 -2.79 18.11
C THR A 48 -5.70 -3.88 18.26
N LEU A 49 -4.47 -3.64 17.78
CA LEU A 49 -3.43 -4.66 17.78
C LEU A 49 -2.65 -4.71 19.08
N THR A 50 -2.27 -5.93 19.48
CA THR A 50 -1.25 -6.14 20.51
C THR A 50 0.15 -5.83 19.97
N GLY A 51 1.13 -5.66 20.87
CA GLY A 51 2.52 -5.44 20.46
C GLY A 51 3.10 -6.56 19.59
N GLU A 52 2.76 -7.82 19.87
CA GLU A 52 3.18 -8.96 19.03
C GLU A 52 2.53 -8.92 17.64
N GLN A 53 1.23 -8.66 17.58
CA GLN A 53 0.50 -8.53 16.33
C GLN A 53 1.04 -7.38 15.47
N PHE A 54 1.38 -6.26 16.11
CA PHE A 54 1.97 -5.11 15.44
C PHE A 54 3.36 -5.45 14.85
N LYS A 55 4.21 -6.16 15.59
CA LYS A 55 5.52 -6.62 15.07
C LYS A 55 5.34 -7.53 13.85
N VAL A 56 4.40 -8.47 13.89
CA VAL A 56 4.09 -9.35 12.75
C VAL A 56 3.56 -8.55 11.56
N LEU A 57 2.68 -7.57 11.79
CA LEU A 57 2.21 -6.68 10.72
C LEU A 57 3.38 -5.91 10.08
N MET A 58 4.31 -5.38 10.87
CA MET A 58 5.48 -4.68 10.32
C MET A 58 6.35 -5.58 9.44
N MET A 59 6.54 -6.85 9.81
CA MET A 59 7.25 -7.82 8.97
C MET A 59 6.53 -8.10 7.66
N LEU A 60 5.21 -8.26 7.70
CA LEU A 60 4.39 -8.45 6.49
C LEU A 60 4.46 -7.22 5.56
N LEU A 61 4.44 -6.01 6.11
CA LEU A 61 4.55 -4.77 5.34
C LEU A 61 5.94 -4.53 4.76
N ALA A 62 7.00 -5.00 5.44
CA ALA A 62 8.36 -4.94 4.94
C ALA A 62 8.55 -5.77 3.65
N ASP A 63 7.81 -6.88 3.55
CA ASP A 63 7.80 -7.79 2.40
C ASP A 63 6.65 -7.52 1.40
N LEU A 64 6.03 -6.34 1.50
CA LEU A 64 4.96 -5.94 0.59
C LEU A 64 5.50 -5.72 -0.83
N ASP A 65 4.91 -6.42 -1.78
CA ASP A 65 5.18 -6.32 -3.22
C ASP A 65 4.04 -5.60 -3.97
N TYR A 66 4.25 -5.37 -5.26
CA TYR A 66 3.32 -4.65 -6.13
C TYR A 66 1.91 -5.24 -6.06
N GLU A 67 0.91 -4.37 -6.15
CA GLU A 67 -0.51 -4.69 -5.99
C GLU A 67 -0.88 -5.31 -4.64
N ASN A 68 -0.08 -5.02 -3.61
CA ASN A 68 -0.24 -5.43 -2.22
C ASN A 68 0.01 -6.92 -1.95
N TYR A 69 0.65 -7.68 -2.84
CA TYR A 69 0.97 -9.08 -2.57
C TYR A 69 2.05 -9.20 -1.48
N ILE A 70 1.93 -10.24 -0.65
CA ILE A 70 2.88 -10.54 0.42
C ILE A 70 3.16 -12.04 0.36
N GLN A 71 4.44 -12.41 0.22
CA GLN A 71 4.86 -13.81 0.11
C GLN A 71 6.03 -14.13 1.04
N ILE A 72 5.75 -14.14 2.34
CA ILE A 72 6.71 -14.53 3.38
C ILE A 72 6.18 -15.70 4.19
N ALA A 73 7.04 -16.65 4.57
CA ALA A 73 6.62 -17.75 5.43
C ALA A 73 6.51 -17.28 6.89
N GLN A 74 5.49 -17.77 7.60
CA GLN A 74 5.34 -17.48 9.05
C GLN A 74 6.53 -17.99 9.87
N ALA A 75 7.23 -19.02 9.39
CA ALA A 75 8.46 -19.50 10.01
C ALA A 75 9.57 -18.45 9.94
N ASP A 76 9.76 -17.81 8.78
CA ASP A 76 10.78 -16.77 8.60
C ASP A 76 10.48 -15.54 9.48
N ILE A 77 9.19 -15.19 9.64
CA ILE A 77 8.76 -14.14 10.58
C ILE A 77 9.07 -14.54 12.02
N ALA A 78 8.78 -15.78 12.40
CA ALA A 78 9.04 -16.29 13.74
C ALA A 78 10.54 -16.23 14.06
N ASP A 79 11.38 -16.69 13.15
CA ASP A 79 12.83 -16.70 13.30
C ASP A 79 13.39 -15.26 13.35
N ALA A 80 12.93 -14.36 12.47
CA ALA A 80 13.36 -12.96 12.45
C ALA A 80 12.96 -12.17 13.72
N LEU A 81 11.81 -12.49 14.32
CA LEU A 81 11.32 -11.82 15.52
C LEU A 81 11.73 -12.51 16.83
N GLY A 82 12.39 -13.67 16.76
CA GLY A 82 12.65 -14.51 17.93
C GLY A 82 11.36 -14.95 18.64
N MET A 83 10.28 -15.16 17.88
CA MET A 83 8.93 -15.42 18.37
C MET A 83 8.55 -16.89 18.17
N GLN A 84 7.73 -17.45 19.05
CA GLN A 84 7.17 -18.78 18.81
C GLN A 84 6.25 -18.79 17.58
N LYS A 85 6.34 -19.84 16.76
CA LYS A 85 5.50 -20.00 15.54
C LYS A 85 4.00 -19.89 15.83
N THR A 86 3.56 -20.34 17.01
CA THR A 86 2.18 -20.23 17.48
C THR A 86 1.74 -18.78 17.68
N ASN A 87 2.61 -17.90 18.20
CA ASN A 87 2.30 -16.48 18.38
C ASN A 87 2.22 -15.76 17.03
N VAL A 88 3.11 -16.09 16.08
CA VAL A 88 3.03 -15.57 14.70
C VAL A 88 1.73 -16.03 14.03
N SER A 89 1.40 -17.32 14.12
CA SER A 89 0.17 -17.88 13.54
C SER A 89 -1.09 -17.21 14.09
N ARG A 90 -1.17 -17.03 15.42
CA ARG A 90 -2.26 -16.30 16.08
C ARG A 90 -2.33 -14.84 15.64
N SER A 91 -1.18 -14.19 15.48
CA SER A 91 -1.10 -12.80 15.04
C SER A 91 -1.57 -12.64 13.59
N VAL A 92 -1.12 -13.50 12.68
CA VAL A 92 -1.59 -13.51 11.29
C VAL A 92 -3.09 -13.75 11.23
N LYS A 93 -3.60 -14.70 12.02
CA LYS A 93 -5.05 -14.93 12.11
C LYS A 93 -5.80 -13.67 12.57
N ALA A 94 -5.33 -13.00 13.62
CA ALA A 94 -5.95 -11.76 14.09
C ALA A 94 -5.94 -10.65 13.02
N LEU A 95 -4.87 -10.53 12.22
CA LEU A 95 -4.79 -9.58 11.11
C LEU A 95 -5.78 -9.91 9.96
N ILE A 96 -6.02 -11.20 9.71
CA ILE A 96 -7.03 -11.66 8.76
C ILE A 96 -8.44 -11.36 9.28
N ASP A 97 -8.70 -11.69 10.55
CA ASP A 97 -10.00 -11.47 11.20
C ASP A 97 -10.38 -9.98 11.20
N LEU A 98 -9.39 -9.09 11.38
CA LEU A 98 -9.55 -7.63 11.28
C LEU A 98 -9.58 -7.10 9.84
N SER A 99 -9.49 -7.97 8.83
CA SER A 99 -9.43 -7.61 7.41
C SER A 99 -8.28 -6.65 7.06
N VAL A 100 -7.19 -6.65 7.85
CA VAL A 100 -5.97 -5.89 7.54
C VAL A 100 -5.25 -6.54 6.37
N ILE A 101 -5.19 -7.87 6.36
CA ILE A 101 -4.66 -8.68 5.27
C ILE A 101 -5.72 -9.70 4.83
N LEU A 102 -5.68 -10.07 3.57
CA LEU A 102 -6.53 -11.09 2.97
C LEU A 102 -5.68 -12.32 2.68
N GLN A 103 -6.17 -13.50 3.06
CA GLN A 103 -5.49 -14.75 2.76
C GLN A 103 -5.73 -15.15 1.30
N GLY A 104 -4.64 -15.41 0.58
CA GLY A 104 -4.65 -15.95 -0.77
C GLY A 104 -4.44 -17.46 -0.80
N PRO A 105 -4.28 -18.05 -1.99
CA PRO A 105 -4.01 -19.48 -2.14
C PRO A 105 -2.66 -19.85 -1.50
N LYS A 106 -2.51 -21.14 -1.20
CA LYS A 106 -1.24 -21.70 -0.77
C LYS A 106 -0.29 -21.80 -1.96
N VAL A 107 0.90 -21.20 -1.83
CA VAL A 107 1.96 -21.23 -2.84
C VAL A 107 3.14 -21.99 -2.25
N GLY A 108 3.38 -23.21 -2.75
CA GLY A 108 4.37 -24.11 -2.18
C GLY A 108 4.04 -24.48 -0.73
N ARG A 109 4.91 -24.10 0.22
CA ARG A 109 4.78 -24.45 1.64
C ARG A 109 4.04 -23.40 2.49
N SER A 110 3.82 -22.20 1.98
CA SER A 110 3.21 -21.08 2.73
C SER A 110 1.95 -20.55 2.06
N TYR A 111 1.08 -19.90 2.84
CA TYR A 111 -0.02 -19.11 2.30
C TYR A 111 0.51 -17.80 1.75
N SER A 112 -0.05 -17.34 0.63
CA SER A 112 0.11 -15.98 0.17
C SER A 112 -0.88 -15.05 0.90
N TYR A 113 -0.53 -13.78 1.03
CA TYR A 113 -1.43 -12.77 1.57
C TYR A 113 -1.49 -11.55 0.67
N ARG A 114 -2.50 -10.70 0.91
CA ARG A 114 -2.62 -9.40 0.27
C ARG A 114 -2.98 -8.34 1.30
N LEU A 115 -2.26 -7.23 1.35
CA LEU A 115 -2.66 -6.08 2.18
C LEU A 115 -3.99 -5.51 1.65
N ASN A 116 -4.93 -5.25 2.56
CA ASN A 116 -6.19 -4.61 2.21
C ASN A 116 -5.92 -3.20 1.63
N PRO A 117 -6.38 -2.89 0.39
CA PRO A 117 -6.17 -1.59 -0.25
C PRO A 117 -6.71 -0.37 0.52
N GLN A 118 -7.61 -0.59 1.49
CA GLN A 118 -8.12 0.45 2.41
C GLN A 118 -7.10 0.85 3.48
N PHE A 119 -6.18 -0.05 3.84
CA PHE A 119 -5.14 0.18 4.84
C PHE A 119 -3.89 0.79 4.21
N GLY A 120 -3.47 0.28 3.05
CA GLY A 120 -2.32 0.81 2.33
C GLY A 120 -2.27 0.32 0.89
N TRP A 121 -1.40 0.92 0.09
CA TRP A 121 -1.23 0.61 -1.32
C TRP A 121 0.23 0.66 -1.76
N LYS A 122 0.69 -0.43 -2.37
CA LYS A 122 1.92 -0.50 -3.13
C LYS A 122 1.59 -0.82 -4.58
N GLY A 123 1.78 0.14 -5.47
CA GLY A 123 1.53 -0.05 -6.90
C GLY A 123 1.16 1.24 -7.61
N THR A 124 0.57 1.13 -8.81
CA THR A 124 0.12 2.30 -9.56
C THR A 124 -1.19 2.87 -9.00
N VAL A 125 -1.38 4.18 -9.17
CA VAL A 125 -2.62 4.88 -8.74
C VAL A 125 -3.85 4.35 -9.50
N SER A 126 -3.69 4.00 -10.78
CA SER A 126 -4.78 3.41 -11.57
C SER A 126 -5.22 2.07 -11.00
N ASN A 127 -4.27 1.21 -10.60
CA ASN A 127 -4.60 -0.08 -10.01
C ASN A 127 -5.14 0.07 -8.58
N HIS A 128 -4.73 1.08 -7.82
CA HIS A 128 -5.34 1.38 -6.51
C HIS A 128 -6.83 1.65 -6.63
N LYS A 129 -7.21 2.51 -7.58
CA LYS A 129 -8.62 2.84 -7.85
C LYS A 129 -9.42 1.60 -8.23
N LYS A 130 -8.84 0.69 -9.03
CA LYS A 130 -9.48 -0.59 -9.37
C LYS A 130 -9.62 -1.48 -8.15
N ALA A 131 -8.57 -1.59 -7.33
CA ALA A 131 -8.57 -2.43 -6.13
C ALA A 131 -9.58 -1.96 -5.08
N LEU A 132 -9.76 -0.65 -4.89
CA LEU A 132 -10.79 -0.10 -4.00
C LEU A 132 -12.22 -0.39 -4.51
N LYS A 133 -12.44 -0.39 -5.82
CA LYS A 133 -13.74 -0.74 -6.42
C LYS A 133 -14.03 -2.24 -6.33
N ASN A 134 -13.03 -3.08 -6.60
CA ASN A 134 -13.17 -4.53 -6.62
C ASN A 134 -13.14 -5.15 -5.22
N GLY A 135 -12.57 -4.48 -4.21
CA GLY A 135 -12.61 -4.92 -2.82
C GLY A 135 -14.02 -4.97 -2.21
N LEU A 136 -15.03 -4.43 -2.91
CA LEU A 136 -16.45 -4.52 -2.56
C LEU A 136 -17.16 -5.75 -3.16
N SER A 137 -16.51 -6.60 -3.96
CA SER A 137 -17.12 -7.86 -4.37
C SER A 137 -16.79 -8.96 -3.37
N VAL A 138 -17.76 -9.26 -2.49
CA VAL A 138 -17.87 -10.59 -1.86
C VAL A 138 -17.95 -11.60 -2.99
N ILE A 139 -16.85 -12.28 -3.29
CA ILE A 139 -16.86 -13.42 -4.20
C ILE A 139 -17.42 -14.58 -3.38
N GLN A 140 -18.74 -14.71 -3.40
CA GLN A 140 -19.43 -15.88 -2.88
C GLN A 140 -19.18 -17.03 -3.88
N GLY A 141 -18.18 -17.88 -3.61
CA GLY A 141 -17.89 -19.03 -4.46
C GLY A 141 -16.81 -19.92 -3.83
N GLY A 142 -17.06 -21.15 -3.42
CA GLY A 142 -18.28 -21.95 -3.48
C GLY A 142 -18.30 -23.00 -2.37
N ARG A 143 -19.50 -23.30 -1.89
CA ARG A 143 -19.81 -24.60 -1.28
C ARG A 143 -20.53 -25.41 -2.36
N THR A 144 -19.90 -26.51 -2.77
CA THR A 144 -20.54 -27.73 -3.27
C THR A 144 -19.71 -28.87 -2.75
#